data_AF-A0A7S2RZB9-F1
#
_entry.id   AF-A0A7S2RZB9-F1
#
_cell.length_a   1.000
_cell.length_b   1.000
_cell.length_c   1.000
_cell.angle_alpha   90.00
_cell.angle_beta   90.00
_cell.angle_gamma   90.00
#
_symmetry.space_group_name_H-M   'P 1'
#
loop_
_entity.id
_entity.type
_entity.pdbx_description
1 polymer ?
#
loop_
_entity_poly.entity_id
_entity_poly.type
_entity_poly.pdbx_seq_one_letter_code
_entity_poly.pdbx_strand_id
1 'polypeptide(L)'
;GVVHSPALAPPLCYKGCKGLGPPVREECDAVGGNAGYDSFKTIHVKTFSEEDEGLTFVASASHNTPETDSFIAKYKKPNYESRGSSLKLLMVAEGSAHIYPRLAPTMEWDTCAAQAIVECAGGKVLQAAGDVPADAGKPVVYNKPNLRNPYFIVYGNVVQKKAKKAKKAIKFGEEEKSSLVSPVNIVLVVVLAIAVFYFTTVANK
;
A
#
# COMPACT_ATOMS: atom_id res chain seq x y z
N GLY A 1 2.15 -16.02 14.10
CA GLY A 1 2.81 -16.65 12.95
C GLY A 1 4.20 -17.09 13.35
N VAL A 2 4.59 -18.28 12.91
CA VAL A 2 5.95 -18.80 13.05
C VAL A 2 6.40 -19.32 11.69
N VAL A 3 7.58 -18.90 11.22
CA VAL A 3 8.18 -19.40 9.97
C VAL A 3 9.61 -19.81 10.26
N HIS A 4 9.93 -21.07 9.95
CA HIS A 4 11.27 -21.62 10.13
C HIS A 4 11.90 -21.96 8.77
N SER A 5 13.16 -21.59 8.60
CA SER A 5 13.95 -21.84 7.39
C SER A 5 15.21 -22.62 7.74
N PRO A 6 15.15 -23.98 7.76
CA PRO A 6 16.25 -24.83 8.19
C PRO A 6 17.41 -24.88 7.19
N ALA A 7 17.16 -24.57 5.91
CA ALA A 7 18.16 -24.65 4.84
C ALA A 7 19.12 -23.46 4.78
N LEU A 8 18.91 -22.42 5.61
CA LEU A 8 19.85 -21.31 5.73
C LEU A 8 20.97 -21.69 6.70
N ALA A 9 22.15 -21.11 6.51
CA ALA A 9 23.29 -21.25 7.42
C ALA A 9 23.69 -19.86 7.92
N PRO A 10 23.34 -19.48 9.16
CA PRO A 10 22.57 -20.26 10.15
C PRO A 10 21.07 -20.38 9.80
N PRO A 11 20.37 -21.42 10.29
CA PRO A 11 18.93 -21.52 10.20
C PRO A 11 18.23 -20.28 10.77
N LEU A 12 17.08 -19.91 10.21
CA LEU A 12 16.32 -18.75 10.69
C LEU A 12 14.94 -19.14 11.22
N CYS A 13 14.50 -18.49 12.29
CA CYS A 13 13.14 -18.55 12.78
C CYS A 13 12.55 -17.15 12.95
N TYR A 14 11.35 -16.94 12.42
CA TYR A 14 10.60 -15.69 12.54
C TYR A 14 9.35 -15.97 13.36
N LYS A 15 9.09 -15.12 14.36
CA LYS A 15 7.96 -15.26 15.28
C LYS A 15 7.26 -13.91 15.45
N GLY A 16 5.94 -13.89 15.41
CA GLY A 16 5.17 -12.66 15.59
C GLY A 16 3.72 -12.95 15.96
N CYS A 17 3.17 -12.17 16.89
CA CYS A 17 1.80 -12.30 17.34
C CYS A 17 1.21 -10.93 17.68
N LYS A 18 0.00 -10.67 17.22
CA LYS A 18 -0.68 -9.39 17.45
C LYS A 18 -0.88 -9.20 18.95
N GLY A 19 -0.42 -8.05 19.46
CA GLY A 19 -0.54 -7.71 20.89
C GLY A 19 0.56 -8.26 21.79
N LEU A 20 1.51 -9.06 21.28
CA LEU A 20 2.66 -9.57 22.06
C LEU A 20 3.95 -8.77 21.82
N GLY A 21 3.83 -7.53 21.33
CA GLY A 21 4.97 -6.69 20.98
C GLY A 21 5.45 -6.91 19.54
N PRO A 22 6.62 -6.35 19.19
CA PRO A 22 7.12 -6.43 17.83
C PRO A 22 7.61 -7.85 17.50
N PRO A 23 7.50 -8.30 16.24
CA PRO A 23 7.97 -9.61 15.83
C PRO A 23 9.48 -9.70 15.91
N VAL A 24 9.97 -10.94 15.99
CA VAL A 24 11.40 -11.24 16.14
C VAL A 24 11.89 -12.20 15.06
N ARG A 25 13.17 -12.06 14.74
CA ARG A 25 13.97 -13.00 13.97
C ARG A 25 15.07 -13.56 14.87
N GLU A 26 15.27 -14.86 14.79
CA GLU A 26 16.26 -15.63 15.53
C GLU A 26 17.12 -16.40 14.53
N GLU A 27 18.43 -16.42 14.79
CA GLU A 27 19.35 -17.37 14.17
C GLU A 27 19.37 -18.60 15.06
N CYS A 28 18.91 -19.73 14.56
CA CYS A 28 18.87 -20.97 15.32
C CYS A 28 20.16 -21.75 15.06
N ASP A 29 20.78 -22.28 16.12
CA ASP A 29 21.90 -23.19 15.93
C ASP A 29 21.40 -24.49 15.27
N ALA A 30 22.13 -24.95 14.24
CA ALA A 30 21.78 -26.11 13.43
C ALA A 30 21.83 -27.46 14.19
N VAL A 31 22.20 -27.41 15.46
CA VAL A 31 22.39 -28.55 16.36
C VAL A 31 21.72 -28.15 17.66
N GLY A 32 20.96 -29.05 18.29
CA GLY A 32 20.30 -28.84 19.59
C GLY A 32 21.27 -28.63 20.78
N GLY A 33 22.32 -27.84 20.60
CA GLY A 33 23.09 -27.23 21.66
C GLY A 33 22.35 -25.99 22.17
N ASN A 34 22.64 -25.62 23.42
CA ASN A 34 22.11 -24.44 24.10
C ASN A 34 22.54 -23.14 23.39
N ALA A 35 22.00 -22.87 22.19
CA ALA A 35 21.84 -21.50 21.73
C ALA A 35 20.97 -20.85 22.79
N GLY A 36 21.58 -20.01 23.64
CA GLY A 36 20.84 -19.32 24.68
C GLY A 36 19.59 -18.67 24.07
N TYR A 37 18.49 -18.68 24.82
CA TYR A 37 17.22 -18.02 24.48
C TYR A 37 17.35 -16.47 24.30
N ASP A 38 18.52 -15.95 23.91
CA ASP A 38 18.94 -14.57 24.13
C ASP A 38 19.34 -13.78 22.87
N SER A 39 19.39 -14.37 21.67
CA SER A 39 19.76 -13.64 20.43
C SER A 39 18.57 -13.39 19.49
N PHE A 40 17.45 -12.91 20.03
CA PHE A 40 16.34 -12.42 19.21
C PHE A 40 16.60 -11.00 18.72
N LYS A 41 16.43 -10.77 17.42
CA LYS A 41 16.39 -9.42 16.84
C LYS A 41 14.96 -9.03 16.53
N THR A 42 14.50 -7.93 17.09
CA THR A 42 13.23 -7.31 16.72
C THR A 42 13.26 -6.85 15.27
N ILE A 43 12.17 -7.10 14.54
CA ILE A 43 12.03 -6.72 13.14
C ILE A 43 10.85 -5.76 12.93
N HIS A 44 11.02 -4.85 11.98
CA HIS A 44 10.03 -3.85 11.60
C HIS A 44 10.05 -3.62 10.10
N VAL A 45 8.89 -3.33 9.52
CA VAL A 45 8.83 -2.95 8.11
C VAL A 45 9.46 -1.59 7.86
N LYS A 46 9.93 -1.35 6.64
CA LYS A 46 10.34 0.00 6.20
C LYS A 46 9.12 0.93 6.11
N THR A 47 9.33 2.20 6.46
CA THR A 47 8.36 3.28 6.21
C THR A 47 8.77 4.04 4.96
N PHE A 48 7.86 4.21 4.00
CA PHE A 48 8.15 4.85 2.71
C PHE A 48 6.88 5.44 2.06
N SER A 49 7.04 6.31 1.07
CA SER A 49 5.96 6.78 0.20
C SER A 49 6.08 6.12 -1.18
N GLU A 50 4.96 5.82 -1.83
CA GLU A 50 4.99 5.17 -3.16
C GLU A 50 5.63 6.05 -4.25
N GLU A 51 5.77 7.35 -4.00
CA GLU A 51 6.45 8.30 -4.88
C GLU A 51 7.97 8.37 -4.68
N ASP A 52 8.52 7.67 -3.67
CA ASP A 52 9.96 7.58 -3.44
C ASP A 52 10.67 6.85 -4.60
N GLU A 53 11.90 7.25 -4.88
CA GLU A 53 12.75 6.57 -5.86
C GLU A 53 13.50 5.40 -5.20
N GLY A 54 13.84 4.37 -5.98
CA GLY A 54 14.71 3.30 -5.47
C GLY A 54 14.02 2.31 -4.55
N LEU A 55 12.68 2.24 -4.56
CA LEU A 55 11.95 1.25 -3.77
C LEU A 55 12.36 -0.17 -4.18
N THR A 56 12.74 -0.96 -3.18
CA THR A 56 13.10 -2.39 -3.33
C THR A 56 11.85 -3.26 -3.38
N PHE A 57 11.69 -3.96 -4.50
CA PHE A 57 10.71 -5.01 -4.71
C PHE A 57 11.35 -6.37 -4.54
N VAL A 58 10.67 -7.28 -3.86
CA VAL A 58 11.05 -8.69 -3.86
C VAL A 58 10.11 -9.45 -4.78
N ALA A 59 10.67 -10.17 -5.76
CA ALA A 59 9.90 -10.92 -6.75
C ALA A 59 10.63 -12.24 -7.09
N SER A 60 10.16 -13.02 -8.07
CA SER A 60 10.83 -14.27 -8.48
C SER A 60 11.77 -13.99 -9.65
N ALA A 61 13.09 -14.13 -9.47
CA ALA A 61 14.04 -13.92 -10.57
C ALA A 61 13.83 -14.86 -11.78
N SER A 62 13.22 -16.03 -11.57
CA SER A 62 13.13 -17.08 -12.60
C SER A 62 11.73 -17.27 -13.21
N HIS A 63 10.69 -16.69 -12.62
CA HIS A 63 9.29 -16.87 -13.03
C HIS A 63 8.46 -15.67 -12.56
N ASN A 64 8.78 -14.47 -13.04
CA ASN A 64 7.88 -13.34 -12.88
C ASN A 64 6.76 -13.42 -13.93
N THR A 65 5.56 -13.07 -13.51
CA THR A 65 4.41 -12.96 -14.41
C THR A 65 4.40 -11.57 -15.05
N PRO A 66 3.92 -11.41 -16.30
CA PRO A 66 3.82 -10.09 -16.93
C PRO A 66 3.05 -9.04 -16.10
N GLU A 67 2.08 -9.51 -15.30
CA GLU A 67 1.32 -8.67 -14.38
C GLU A 67 2.20 -8.12 -13.26
N THR A 68 3.13 -8.94 -12.75
CA THR A 68 4.08 -8.53 -11.70
C THR A 68 5.00 -7.44 -12.23
N ASP A 69 5.56 -7.62 -13.43
CA ASP A 69 6.45 -6.62 -14.02
C ASP A 69 5.69 -5.32 -14.35
N SER A 70 4.46 -5.43 -14.85
CA SER A 70 3.58 -4.28 -15.12
C SER A 70 3.20 -3.52 -13.85
N PHE A 71 3.07 -4.22 -12.71
CA PHE A 71 2.84 -3.57 -11.43
C PHE A 71 4.08 -2.76 -10.98
N ILE A 72 5.26 -3.36 -11.08
CA ILE A 72 6.51 -2.74 -10.60
C ILE A 72 6.95 -1.56 -11.50
N ALA A 73 6.66 -1.61 -12.81
CA ALA A 73 6.97 -0.55 -13.76
C ALA A 73 6.32 0.81 -13.45
N LYS A 74 5.33 0.85 -12.55
CA LYS A 74 4.66 2.09 -12.09
C LYS A 74 5.52 2.91 -11.14
N TYR A 75 6.54 2.32 -10.54
CA TYR A 75 7.38 2.95 -9.51
C TYR A 75 8.67 3.52 -10.10
N LYS A 76 9.23 4.53 -9.43
CA LYS A 76 10.41 5.26 -9.92
C LYS A 76 11.71 4.52 -9.59
N LYS A 77 12.45 4.09 -10.61
CA LYS A 77 13.75 3.40 -10.50
C LYS A 77 13.71 2.23 -9.49
N PRO A 78 12.82 1.24 -9.67
CA PRO A 78 12.66 0.15 -8.70
C PRO A 78 13.91 -0.73 -8.64
N ASN A 79 14.28 -1.15 -7.43
CA ASN A 79 15.31 -2.16 -7.19
C ASN A 79 14.65 -3.55 -7.08
N TYR A 80 15.37 -4.60 -7.48
CA TYR A 80 14.85 -5.97 -7.46
C TYR A 80 15.71 -6.89 -6.60
N GLU A 81 15.05 -7.65 -5.73
CA GLU A 81 15.65 -8.77 -5.02
C GLU A 81 14.83 -10.05 -5.21
N SER A 82 15.50 -11.20 -5.15
CA SER A 82 14.87 -12.51 -5.30
C SER A 82 15.29 -13.46 -4.18
N ARG A 83 14.31 -14.15 -3.59
CA ARG A 83 14.48 -15.20 -2.58
C ARG A 83 13.42 -16.30 -2.73
N GLY A 84 13.53 -17.38 -1.96
CA GLY A 84 12.49 -18.42 -1.87
C GLY A 84 11.13 -17.88 -1.38
N SER A 85 10.03 -18.54 -1.76
CA SER A 85 8.66 -18.00 -1.72
C SER A 85 8.21 -17.41 -0.37
N SER A 86 8.28 -18.16 0.73
CA SER A 86 7.82 -17.69 2.05
C SER A 86 8.74 -16.62 2.66
N LEU A 87 10.03 -16.65 2.32
CA LEU A 87 11.00 -15.65 2.76
C LEU A 87 10.73 -14.26 2.17
N LYS A 88 10.04 -14.15 1.02
CA LYS A 88 9.71 -12.84 0.41
C LYS A 88 8.79 -12.00 1.28
N LEU A 89 7.79 -12.61 1.93
CA LEU A 89 6.94 -11.89 2.89
C LEU A 89 7.77 -11.41 4.10
N LEU A 90 8.68 -12.26 4.56
CA LEU A 90 9.54 -11.96 5.70
C LEU A 90 10.59 -10.90 5.39
N MET A 91 11.04 -10.79 4.14
CA MET A 91 11.90 -9.69 3.69
C MET A 91 11.21 -8.32 3.84
N VAL A 92 9.91 -8.26 3.58
CA VAL A 92 9.14 -7.03 3.85
C VAL A 92 9.02 -6.82 5.37
N ALA A 93 8.71 -7.87 6.13
CA ALA A 93 8.58 -7.81 7.59
C ALA A 93 9.86 -7.34 8.30
N GLU A 94 11.04 -7.74 7.82
CA GLU A 94 12.35 -7.33 8.36
C GLU A 94 12.89 -6.03 7.76
N GLY A 95 12.18 -5.45 6.81
CA GLY A 95 12.57 -4.22 6.15
C GLY A 95 13.72 -4.38 5.17
N SER A 96 14.06 -5.58 4.71
CA SER A 96 14.99 -5.75 3.57
C SER A 96 14.32 -5.33 2.26
N ALA A 97 13.01 -5.59 2.08
CA ALA A 97 12.19 -5.12 0.96
C ALA A 97 11.12 -4.10 1.37
N HIS A 98 10.61 -3.32 0.40
CA HIS A 98 9.51 -2.37 0.61
C HIS A 98 8.17 -2.97 0.20
N ILE A 99 8.14 -3.65 -0.95
CA ILE A 99 6.91 -4.18 -1.57
C ILE A 99 7.16 -5.58 -2.12
N TYR A 100 6.19 -6.48 -1.95
CA TYR A 100 6.15 -7.80 -2.58
C TYR A 100 4.81 -8.03 -3.29
N PRO A 101 4.74 -7.85 -4.61
CA PRO A 101 3.58 -8.29 -5.40
C PRO A 101 3.61 -9.82 -5.60
N ARG A 102 2.51 -10.49 -5.25
CA ARG A 102 2.26 -11.91 -5.56
C ARG A 102 1.01 -12.03 -6.43
N LEU A 103 1.21 -11.87 -7.74
CA LEU A 103 0.18 -12.00 -8.77
C LEU A 103 0.26 -13.39 -9.42
N ALA A 104 0.34 -14.42 -8.58
CA ALA A 104 0.43 -15.81 -8.98
C ALA A 104 -0.20 -16.70 -7.91
N PRO A 105 -0.72 -17.89 -8.27
CA PRO A 105 -1.45 -18.75 -7.35
C PRO A 105 -0.65 -19.12 -6.09
N THR A 106 -1.34 -19.13 -4.95
CA THR A 106 -0.88 -19.60 -3.64
C THR A 106 -2.07 -20.15 -2.86
N MET A 107 -1.78 -20.83 -1.76
CA MET A 107 -2.77 -21.35 -0.83
C MET A 107 -2.64 -20.66 0.54
N GLU A 108 -3.71 -20.69 1.33
CA GLU A 108 -3.75 -20.06 2.66
C GLU A 108 -2.56 -20.45 3.56
N TRP A 109 -2.16 -21.72 3.54
CA TRP A 109 -1.04 -22.22 4.34
C TRP A 109 0.33 -21.67 3.92
N ASP A 110 0.47 -21.16 2.69
CA ASP A 110 1.70 -20.52 2.22
C ASP A 110 1.90 -19.13 2.83
N THR A 111 0.81 -18.47 3.26
CA THR A 111 0.82 -17.05 3.63
C THR A 111 0.43 -16.78 5.08
N CYS A 112 -0.40 -17.61 5.71
CA CYS A 112 -1.00 -17.31 7.02
C CYS A 112 0.02 -16.98 8.12
N ALA A 113 1.08 -17.79 8.23
CA ALA A 113 2.11 -17.60 9.24
C ALA A 113 2.91 -16.31 8.99
N ALA A 114 3.28 -16.06 7.73
CA ALA A 114 4.08 -14.91 7.35
C ALA A 114 3.28 -13.59 7.36
N GLN A 115 2.00 -13.60 6.98
CA GLN A 115 1.13 -12.43 7.09
C GLN A 115 0.99 -11.97 8.54
N ALA A 116 0.80 -12.90 9.48
CA ALA A 116 0.75 -12.55 10.89
C ALA A 116 2.04 -11.83 11.34
N ILE A 117 3.20 -12.26 10.86
CA ILE A 117 4.49 -11.62 11.17
C ILE A 117 4.59 -10.23 10.52
N VAL A 118 4.23 -10.11 9.24
CA VAL A 118 4.22 -8.83 8.51
C VAL A 118 3.34 -7.79 9.19
N GLU A 119 2.12 -8.17 9.56
CA GLU A 119 1.17 -7.26 10.20
C GLU A 119 1.65 -6.85 11.60
N CYS A 120 2.26 -7.76 12.36
CA CYS A 120 2.91 -7.42 13.63
C CYS A 120 4.09 -6.46 13.44
N ALA A 121 4.82 -6.57 12.33
CA ALA A 121 5.93 -5.70 11.99
C ALA A 121 5.49 -4.29 11.54
N GLY A 122 4.18 -4.05 11.39
CA GLY A 122 3.59 -2.80 10.93
C GLY A 122 3.28 -2.74 9.43
N GLY A 123 3.43 -3.87 8.72
CA GLY A 123 3.11 -4.00 7.30
C GLY A 123 1.64 -4.38 7.04
N LYS A 124 1.32 -4.58 5.77
CA LYS A 124 -0.01 -4.99 5.31
C LYS A 124 0.09 -6.04 4.21
N VAL A 125 -0.84 -6.99 4.19
CA VAL A 125 -1.01 -7.95 3.08
C VAL A 125 -2.40 -7.72 2.49
N LEU A 126 -2.46 -7.09 1.32
CA LEU A 126 -3.71 -6.63 0.71
C LEU A 126 -4.03 -7.43 -0.54
N GLN A 127 -5.29 -7.76 -0.73
CA GLN A 127 -5.81 -8.41 -1.92
C GLN A 127 -5.61 -7.48 -3.14
N ALA A 128 -5.28 -8.07 -4.27
CA ALA A 128 -5.17 -7.44 -5.58
C ALA A 128 -6.17 -8.10 -6.54
N ALA A 129 -6.60 -7.37 -7.56
CA ALA A 129 -7.45 -7.93 -8.61
C ALA A 129 -6.73 -9.09 -9.32
N GLY A 130 -7.47 -10.16 -9.64
CA GLY A 130 -6.89 -11.39 -10.16
C GLY A 130 -7.92 -12.39 -10.68
N ASP A 131 -7.49 -13.64 -10.73
CA ASP A 131 -8.21 -14.81 -11.29
C ASP A 131 -9.29 -15.41 -10.36
N VAL A 132 -9.34 -14.96 -9.11
CA VAL A 132 -10.37 -15.32 -8.14
C VAL A 132 -11.04 -14.06 -7.61
N PRO A 133 -12.28 -14.16 -7.06
CA PRO A 133 -12.94 -13.03 -6.43
C PRO A 133 -12.03 -12.39 -5.37
N ALA A 134 -11.77 -11.10 -5.54
CA ALA A 134 -10.88 -10.33 -4.68
C ALA A 134 -11.49 -8.96 -4.41
N ASP A 135 -11.51 -8.58 -3.14
CA ASP A 135 -11.85 -7.22 -2.74
C ASP A 135 -10.55 -6.39 -2.72
N ALA A 136 -10.12 -5.93 -3.89
CA ALA A 136 -8.85 -5.22 -4.05
C ALA A 136 -8.67 -4.11 -3.00
N GLY A 137 -7.54 -4.13 -2.29
CA GLY A 137 -7.23 -3.20 -1.20
C GLY A 137 -7.71 -3.64 0.20
N LYS A 138 -8.53 -4.69 0.32
CA LYS A 138 -8.84 -5.31 1.63
C LYS A 138 -7.74 -6.27 2.07
N PRO A 139 -7.58 -6.56 3.38
CA PRO A 139 -6.65 -7.57 3.85
C PRO A 139 -6.94 -8.96 3.28
N VAL A 140 -5.91 -9.77 3.08
CA VAL A 140 -6.09 -11.21 2.79
C VAL A 140 -6.68 -11.90 4.04
N VAL A 141 -7.72 -12.71 3.83
CA VAL A 141 -8.44 -13.44 4.89
C VAL A 141 -8.25 -14.94 4.76
N TYR A 142 -8.41 -15.65 5.87
CA TYR A 142 -8.18 -17.09 6.02
C TYR A 142 -9.45 -17.82 6.45
N ASN A 143 -9.41 -19.16 6.39
CA ASN A 143 -10.55 -20.05 6.61
C ASN A 143 -11.67 -19.84 5.56
N LYS A 144 -11.28 -19.59 4.31
CA LYS A 144 -12.21 -19.47 3.19
C LYS A 144 -12.71 -20.86 2.76
N PRO A 145 -13.92 -20.98 2.19
CA PRO A 145 -14.38 -22.23 1.59
C PRO A 145 -13.44 -22.74 0.47
N ASN A 146 -12.87 -21.81 -0.30
CA ASN A 146 -11.79 -22.08 -1.24
C ASN A 146 -10.48 -21.57 -0.65
N LEU A 147 -9.55 -22.50 -0.37
CA LEU A 147 -8.26 -22.22 0.27
C LEU A 147 -7.24 -21.56 -0.67
N ARG A 148 -7.57 -21.34 -1.94
CA ARG A 148 -6.76 -20.56 -2.86
C ARG A 148 -6.80 -19.08 -2.44
N ASN A 149 -5.63 -18.46 -2.35
CA ASN A 149 -5.56 -17.03 -2.09
C ASN A 149 -5.92 -16.22 -3.34
N PRO A 150 -6.55 -15.05 -3.17
CA PRO A 150 -6.50 -14.03 -4.20
C PRO A 150 -5.06 -13.59 -4.45
N TYR A 151 -4.83 -12.96 -5.59
CA TYR A 151 -3.60 -12.20 -5.77
C TYR A 151 -3.48 -11.18 -4.64
N PHE A 152 -2.25 -10.91 -4.23
CA PHE A 152 -2.02 -10.00 -3.11
C PHE A 152 -0.73 -9.22 -3.28
N ILE A 153 -0.65 -8.10 -2.58
CA ILE A 153 0.55 -7.28 -2.48
C ILE A 153 0.86 -7.09 -1.01
N VAL A 154 2.09 -7.38 -0.63
CA VAL A 154 2.62 -7.09 0.69
C VAL A 154 3.31 -5.74 0.66
N TYR A 155 2.97 -4.89 1.61
CA TYR A 155 3.56 -3.57 1.79
C TYR A 155 4.23 -3.47 3.15
N GLY A 156 5.33 -2.73 3.19
CA GLY A 156 5.78 -2.10 4.43
C GLY A 156 4.81 -0.98 4.88
N ASN A 157 5.30 -0.07 5.71
CA ASN A 157 4.50 1.02 6.24
C ASN A 157 4.42 2.18 5.22
N VAL A 158 3.38 2.19 4.39
CA VAL A 158 3.16 3.23 3.38
C VAL A 158 2.61 4.50 4.04
N VAL A 159 3.30 5.62 3.85
CA VAL A 159 2.87 6.96 4.29
C VAL A 159 2.48 7.83 3.10
N GLN A 160 1.40 8.59 3.25
CA GLN A 160 0.99 9.57 2.26
C GLN A 160 1.81 10.86 2.46
N LYS A 161 2.50 11.32 1.42
CA LYS A 161 3.10 12.67 1.46
C LYS A 161 1.96 13.68 1.52
N LYS A 162 1.92 14.50 2.57
CA LYS A 162 0.99 15.64 2.62
C LYS A 162 1.18 16.45 1.35
N ALA A 163 0.11 16.62 0.57
CA ALA A 163 0.13 17.48 -0.60
C ALA A 163 0.68 18.85 -0.19
N LYS A 164 1.80 19.29 -0.79
CA LYS A 164 2.26 20.67 -0.66
C LYS A 164 1.11 21.55 -1.14
N LYS A 165 0.42 22.23 -0.22
CA LYS A 165 -0.64 23.18 -0.53
C LYS A 165 -0.03 24.22 -1.48
N ALA A 166 -0.33 24.12 -2.77
CA ALA A 166 0.13 25.06 -3.77
C ALA A 166 -0.55 26.41 -3.51
N LYS A 167 0.04 27.24 -2.65
CA LYS A 167 -0.26 28.67 -2.62
C LYS A 167 0.47 29.30 -3.81
N LYS A 168 -0.11 29.21 -5.01
CA LYS A 168 0.34 29.98 -6.17
C LYS A 168 -0.85 30.64 -6.86
N ALA A 169 -1.02 31.91 -6.50
CA ALA A 169 -1.57 33.05 -7.25
C ALA A 169 -2.86 32.85 -8.07
N ILE A 170 -3.93 33.50 -7.60
CA ILE A 170 -4.72 34.38 -8.48
C ILE A 170 -4.40 35.81 -8.04
N LYS A 171 -3.32 36.38 -8.58
CA LYS A 171 -3.16 37.82 -8.70
C LYS A 171 -3.72 38.13 -10.09
N PHE A 172 -5.03 38.38 -10.18
CA PHE A 172 -5.61 39.03 -11.35
C PHE A 172 -5.49 40.53 -11.10
N GLY A 173 -4.88 41.23 -12.06
CA GLY A 173 -4.35 42.58 -11.90
C GLY A 173 -5.35 43.61 -11.40
N GLU A 174 -4.84 44.51 -10.56
CA GLU A 174 -5.19 45.92 -10.68
C GLU A 174 -4.67 46.39 -12.05
N GLU A 175 -5.59 46.78 -12.94
CA GLU A 175 -5.57 48.11 -13.55
C GLU A 175 -6.84 48.35 -14.40
N GLU A 176 -7.38 49.56 -14.22
CA GLU A 176 -8.37 50.29 -15.04
C GLU A 176 -9.85 49.86 -15.08
N LYS A 177 -10.68 50.60 -14.30
CA LYS A 177 -11.69 51.59 -14.76
C LYS A 177 -12.58 51.97 -13.58
N SER A 178 -12.35 53.10 -12.91
CA SER A 178 -12.99 54.38 -13.22
C SER A 178 -14.33 54.26 -13.97
N SER A 179 -15.43 54.14 -13.24
CA SER A 179 -16.63 54.98 -13.38
C SER A 179 -17.77 54.45 -12.51
N LEU A 180 -18.38 55.37 -11.76
CA LEU A 180 -19.54 55.22 -10.89
C LEU A 180 -20.64 54.30 -11.44
N VAL A 181 -21.00 53.26 -10.68
CA VAL A 181 -22.30 52.59 -10.82
C VAL A 181 -23.13 52.96 -9.60
N SER A 182 -24.12 53.82 -9.80
CA SER A 182 -25.05 54.25 -8.76
C SER A 182 -26.02 53.09 -8.39
N PRO A 183 -26.56 53.06 -7.17
CA PRO A 183 -27.40 51.96 -6.67
C PRO A 183 -28.70 51.72 -7.46
N VAL A 184 -29.03 52.57 -8.44
CA VAL A 184 -30.23 52.44 -9.28
C VAL A 184 -30.11 51.31 -10.31
N ASN A 185 -28.90 50.99 -10.78
CA ASN A 185 -28.71 49.98 -11.84
C ASN A 185 -28.82 48.53 -11.36
N ILE A 186 -28.57 48.26 -10.07
CA ILE A 186 -28.68 46.90 -9.51
C ILE A 186 -30.15 46.47 -9.44
N VAL A 187 -31.05 47.39 -9.11
CA VAL A 187 -32.50 47.09 -9.03
C VAL A 187 -33.06 46.76 -10.41
N LEU A 188 -32.63 47.47 -11.47
CA LEU A 188 -33.11 47.21 -12.83
C LEU A 188 -32.65 45.85 -13.37
N VAL A 189 -31.41 45.44 -13.09
CA VAL A 189 -30.88 44.12 -13.51
C VAL A 189 -31.59 42.98 -12.79
N VAL A 190 -31.91 43.15 -11.50
CA VAL A 190 -32.64 42.13 -10.73
C VAL A 190 -34.10 42.02 -11.20
N VAL A 191 -34.77 43.13 -11.51
CA VAL A 191 -36.15 43.12 -12.01
C VAL A 191 -36.25 42.48 -13.40
N LEU A 192 -35.28 42.73 -14.29
CA LEU A 192 -35.21 42.08 -15.60
C LEU A 192 -34.94 40.58 -15.51
N ALA A 193 -34.08 40.13 -14.59
CA ALA A 193 -33.82 38.71 -14.39
C ALA A 193 -35.06 37.96 -13.87
N ILE A 194 -35.82 38.57 -12.96
CA ILE A 194 -37.07 37.99 -12.44
C ILE A 194 -38.15 37.92 -13.54
N ALA A 195 -38.26 38.95 -14.38
CA ALA A 195 -39.23 38.97 -15.49
C ALA A 195 -38.94 37.87 -16.53
N VAL A 196 -37.67 37.64 -16.88
CA VAL A 196 -37.27 36.57 -17.82
C VAL A 196 -37.54 35.18 -17.23
N PHE A 197 -37.34 35.00 -15.93
CA PHE A 197 -37.64 33.75 -15.25
C PHE A 197 -39.16 33.47 -15.20
N TYR A 198 -39.97 34.50 -14.96
CA TYR A 198 -41.42 34.35 -14.95
C TYR A 198 -41.97 34.01 -16.35
N PHE A 199 -41.43 34.64 -17.41
CA PHE A 199 -41.88 34.39 -18.78
C PHE A 199 -41.52 32.98 -19.29
N THR A 200 -40.34 32.47 -18.93
CA THR A 200 -39.90 31.11 -19.32
C THR A 200 -40.63 30.00 -18.56
N THR A 201 -41.10 30.27 -17.34
CA THR A 201 -41.80 29.27 -16.53
C THR A 201 -43.31 29.20 -16.84
N VAL A 202 -43.93 30.31 -17.26
CA VAL A 202 -45.36 30.36 -17.62
C VAL A 202 -45.60 29.91 -19.06
N ALA A 203 -44.65 30.09 -19.98
CA ALA A 203 -44.78 29.62 -21.36
C ALA A 203 -44.61 28.10 -21.56
N ASN A 204 -44.29 27.36 -20.50
CA ASN A 204 -44.05 25.90 -20.51
C ASN A 204 -45.09 25.10 -19.68
N LYS A 205 -46.28 25.67 -19.46
CA LYS A 205 -47.44 25.00 -18.86
C LYS A 205 -48.65 25.06 -19.77
#